data_AF-A0A7Y2VHH0-F1
#
_entry.id   AF-A0A7Y2VHH0-F1
#
_cell.length_a   1.000
_cell.length_b   1.000
_cell.length_c   1.000
_cell.angle_alpha   90.00
_cell.angle_beta   90.00
_cell.angle_gamma   90.00
#
_symmetry.space_group_name_H-M   'P 1'
#
loop_
_entity.id
_entity.type
_entity.pdbx_description
1 polymer ?
#
loop_
_entity_poly.entity_id
_entity_poly.type
_entity_poly.pdbx_seq_one_letter_code
_entity_poly.pdbx_strand_id
1 'polypeptide(L)'
;MKRLLTAFLLVFSTFAILAVASTQAQEDTFPNKVKTHIGELNFDHGIPTEETSENLYYEMDYHRAVQAYLWSLPIMGQAQWRQSYLDLYDMQPNQMVYATQFTDRSLILTANESTPYLFGWTNVKDKAAVFEVPPGAVIGLGIDFWQRGLDYGLFGPNAGKGGTWVITGPETPQSEIPYIEGARFIESQTNNVWLVSRLSMPAGERDQVVSGFKLYYNGETPRAATIIP
;
A
#
# COMPACT_ATOMS: atom_id res chain seq x y z
N MET A 1 25.88 37.30 -80.92
CA MET A 1 26.62 36.61 -79.86
C MET A 1 26.13 36.92 -78.44
N LYS A 2 25.88 38.18 -78.05
CA LYS A 2 25.45 38.52 -76.67
C LYS A 2 24.11 37.90 -76.22
N ARG A 3 23.14 37.70 -77.12
CA ARG A 3 21.81 37.14 -76.79
C ARG A 3 21.77 35.61 -76.64
N LEU A 4 22.71 34.87 -77.24
CA LEU A 4 22.78 33.41 -77.09
C LEU A 4 23.46 33.00 -75.78
N LEU A 5 24.46 33.76 -75.32
CA LEU A 5 25.11 33.51 -74.03
C LEU A 5 24.18 33.78 -72.84
N THR A 6 23.28 34.76 -72.94
CA THR A 6 22.32 35.07 -71.86
C THR A 6 21.25 33.98 -71.71
N ALA A 7 20.82 33.37 -72.82
CA ALA A 7 19.86 32.26 -72.78
C ALA A 7 20.48 30.98 -72.19
N PHE A 8 21.76 30.71 -72.48
CA PHE A 8 22.45 29.52 -71.96
C PHE A 8 22.74 29.62 -70.44
N LEU A 9 23.08 30.81 -69.94
CA LEU A 9 23.28 31.07 -68.51
C LEU A 9 21.98 31.01 -67.68
N LEU A 10 20.83 31.35 -68.27
CA LEU A 10 19.51 31.29 -67.61
C LEU A 10 18.95 29.86 -67.52
N VAL A 11 19.28 28.98 -68.47
CA VAL A 11 18.86 27.57 -68.45
C VAL A 11 19.73 26.74 -67.48
N PHE A 12 21.02 27.05 -67.37
CA PHE A 12 21.90 26.39 -66.39
C PHE A 12 21.60 26.81 -64.94
N SER A 13 21.24 28.08 -64.71
CA SER A 13 20.89 28.56 -63.36
C SER A 13 19.54 28.01 -62.89
N THR A 14 18.57 27.79 -63.78
CA THR A 14 17.29 27.13 -63.43
C THR A 14 17.45 25.63 -63.15
N PHE A 15 18.31 24.92 -63.88
CA PHE A 15 18.62 23.51 -63.58
C PHE A 15 19.39 23.34 -62.26
N ALA A 16 20.29 24.27 -61.92
CA ALA A 16 21.00 24.25 -60.65
C ALA A 16 20.07 24.50 -59.45
N ILE A 17 19.05 25.37 -59.59
CA ILE A 17 18.10 25.65 -58.51
C ILE A 17 17.10 24.49 -58.32
N LEU A 18 16.70 23.79 -59.39
CA LEU A 18 15.85 22.60 -59.30
C LEU A 18 16.55 21.38 -58.65
N ALA A 19 17.87 21.22 -58.86
CA ALA A 19 18.63 20.13 -58.22
C ALA A 19 18.90 20.38 -56.73
N VAL A 20 19.06 21.64 -56.31
CA VAL A 20 19.28 22.02 -54.90
C VAL A 20 17.96 21.94 -54.10
N ALA A 21 16.81 22.15 -54.74
CA ALA A 21 15.51 21.98 -54.09
C ALA A 21 15.16 20.51 -53.81
N SER A 22 15.67 19.55 -54.59
CA SER A 22 15.49 18.11 -54.36
C SER A 22 16.47 17.50 -53.35
N THR A 23 17.46 18.27 -52.88
CA THR A 23 18.47 17.83 -51.89
C THR A 23 18.37 18.51 -50.54
N GLN A 24 17.28 19.27 -50.27
CA GLN A 24 16.82 19.39 -48.89
C GLN A 24 16.33 18.01 -48.50
N ALA A 25 17.20 17.29 -47.78
CA ALA A 25 16.92 16.03 -47.15
C ALA A 25 15.46 16.03 -46.70
N GLN A 26 14.69 15.08 -47.23
CA GLN A 26 13.44 14.67 -46.66
C GLN A 26 13.75 14.46 -45.17
N GLU A 27 13.40 15.44 -44.33
CA GLU A 27 13.31 15.21 -42.90
C GLU A 27 12.33 14.06 -42.81
N ASP A 28 12.86 12.86 -42.60
CA ASP A 28 12.06 11.69 -42.30
C ASP A 28 11.16 12.15 -41.17
N THR A 29 9.87 12.34 -41.47
CA THR A 29 8.87 12.83 -40.52
C THR A 29 8.82 11.96 -39.26
N PHE A 30 9.42 10.76 -39.33
CA PHE A 30 9.69 9.87 -38.22
C PHE A 30 11.17 9.46 -38.20
N PRO A 31 11.95 9.77 -37.15
CA PRO A 31 13.33 9.33 -37.06
C PRO A 31 13.40 7.80 -36.96
N ASN A 32 14.18 7.16 -37.84
CA ASN A 32 14.39 5.70 -37.82
C ASN A 32 15.12 5.21 -36.57
N LYS A 33 15.78 6.10 -35.82
CA LYS A 33 16.52 5.79 -34.60
C LYS A 33 16.39 6.89 -33.56
N VAL A 34 16.13 6.53 -32.31
CA VAL A 34 16.04 7.46 -31.19
C VAL A 34 16.85 6.92 -30.02
N LYS A 35 17.85 7.66 -29.55
CA LYS A 35 18.63 7.30 -28.37
C LYS A 35 17.87 7.71 -27.11
N THR A 36 17.70 6.78 -26.19
CA THR A 36 17.00 6.98 -24.92
C THR A 36 17.80 6.40 -23.76
N HIS A 37 17.30 6.57 -22.53
CA HIS A 37 17.91 5.97 -21.34
C HIS A 37 17.73 4.44 -21.27
N ILE A 38 16.75 3.89 -22.00
CA ILE A 38 16.51 2.44 -22.15
C ILE A 38 17.20 1.86 -23.40
N GLY A 39 18.18 2.60 -23.96
CA GLY A 39 18.88 2.22 -25.18
C GLY A 39 18.39 2.94 -26.44
N GLU A 40 18.93 2.50 -27.58
CA GLU A 40 18.53 3.01 -28.90
C GLU A 40 17.25 2.29 -29.37
N LEU A 41 16.23 3.06 -29.70
CA LEU A 41 14.95 2.57 -30.24
C LEU A 41 14.97 2.72 -31.76
N ASN A 42 14.62 1.66 -32.49
CA ASN A 42 14.64 1.60 -33.94
C ASN A 42 13.21 1.55 -34.51
N PHE A 43 12.98 2.35 -35.55
CA PHE A 43 11.69 2.51 -36.22
C PHE A 43 11.84 2.30 -37.72
N ASP A 44 10.82 1.72 -38.33
CA ASP A 44 10.64 1.58 -39.77
C ASP A 44 9.40 2.40 -40.19
N HIS A 45 9.62 3.51 -40.90
CA HIS A 45 8.56 4.45 -41.30
C HIS A 45 7.68 4.93 -40.13
N GLY A 46 8.27 5.09 -38.95
CA GLY A 46 7.58 5.50 -37.72
C GLY A 46 6.91 4.38 -36.93
N ILE A 47 7.00 3.13 -37.40
CA ILE A 47 6.53 1.95 -36.67
C ILE A 47 7.72 1.37 -35.90
N PRO A 48 7.60 1.09 -34.60
CA PRO A 48 8.67 0.41 -33.87
C PRO A 48 9.00 -0.95 -34.53
N THR A 49 10.28 -1.26 -34.66
CA THR A 49 10.72 -2.62 -35.00
C THR A 49 10.25 -3.63 -33.93
N GLU A 50 10.16 -4.92 -34.26
CA GLU A 50 9.77 -5.96 -33.30
C GLU A 50 10.62 -5.92 -32.02
N GLU A 51 11.95 -5.83 -32.15
CA GLU A 51 12.88 -5.67 -31.03
C GLU A 51 12.57 -4.41 -30.19
N THR A 52 12.27 -3.28 -30.84
CA THR A 52 11.91 -2.05 -30.14
C THR A 52 10.57 -2.17 -29.43
N SER A 53 9.57 -2.81 -30.05
CA SER A 53 8.29 -3.11 -29.42
C SER A 53 8.46 -3.98 -28.18
N GLU A 54 9.21 -5.08 -28.28
CA GLU A 54 9.50 -5.96 -27.15
C GLU A 54 10.20 -5.22 -26.01
N ASN A 55 11.23 -4.43 -26.33
CA ASN A 55 11.94 -3.61 -25.33
C ASN A 55 11.00 -2.60 -24.66
N LEU A 56 10.13 -1.92 -25.42
CA LEU A 56 9.16 -0.97 -24.86
C LEU A 56 8.14 -1.65 -23.95
N TYR A 57 7.65 -2.85 -24.30
CA TYR A 57 6.75 -3.62 -23.43
C TYR A 57 7.46 -4.08 -22.16
N TYR A 58 8.70 -4.56 -22.28
CA TYR A 58 9.52 -4.95 -21.13
C TYR A 58 9.74 -3.77 -20.18
N GLU A 59 10.16 -2.60 -20.70
CA GLU A 59 10.40 -1.41 -19.89
C GLU A 59 9.13 -0.86 -19.25
N MET A 60 7.99 -0.95 -19.96
CA MET A 60 6.69 -0.61 -19.39
C MET A 60 6.34 -1.51 -18.20
N ASP A 61 6.55 -2.82 -18.32
CA ASP A 61 6.28 -3.77 -17.25
C ASP A 61 7.29 -3.63 -16.09
N TYR A 62 8.56 -3.37 -16.39
CA TYR A 62 9.59 -3.06 -15.39
C TYR A 62 9.20 -1.83 -14.56
N HIS A 63 8.83 -0.72 -15.20
CA HIS A 63 8.39 0.48 -14.49
C HIS A 63 7.12 0.23 -13.66
N ARG A 64 6.15 -0.50 -14.20
CA ARG A 64 4.94 -0.87 -13.44
C ARG A 64 5.27 -1.74 -12.24
N ALA A 65 6.20 -2.69 -12.37
CA ALA A 65 6.63 -3.54 -11.26
C ALA A 65 7.30 -2.72 -10.13
N VAL A 66 8.18 -1.79 -10.47
CA VAL A 66 8.80 -0.88 -9.49
C VAL A 66 7.76 -0.03 -8.77
N GLN A 67 6.82 0.56 -9.51
CA GLN A 67 5.75 1.36 -8.91
C GLN A 67 4.81 0.53 -8.05
N ALA A 68 4.44 -0.68 -8.49
CA ALA A 68 3.61 -1.59 -7.72
C ALA A 68 4.28 -2.03 -6.41
N TYR A 69 5.60 -2.29 -6.43
CA TYR A 69 6.38 -2.59 -5.23
C TYR A 69 6.28 -1.44 -4.21
N LEU A 70 6.59 -0.21 -4.61
CA LEU A 70 6.56 0.97 -3.73
C LEU A 70 5.14 1.25 -3.22
N TRP A 71 4.15 1.19 -4.10
CA TRP A 71 2.75 1.37 -3.74
C TRP A 71 2.32 0.35 -2.69
N SER A 72 2.70 -0.92 -2.83
CA SER A 72 2.27 -2.02 -1.97
C SER A 72 3.02 -2.14 -0.63
N LEU A 73 4.04 -1.31 -0.36
CA LEU A 73 4.83 -1.41 0.87
C LEU A 73 3.99 -1.48 2.17
N PRO A 74 2.95 -0.65 2.38
CA PRO A 74 2.17 -0.69 3.62
C PRO A 74 1.41 -2.01 3.81
N ILE A 75 0.72 -2.45 2.75
CA ILE A 75 -0.12 -3.67 2.78
C ILE A 75 0.72 -4.94 2.85
N MET A 76 1.84 -4.99 2.13
CA MET A 76 2.75 -6.12 2.18
C MET A 76 3.43 -6.21 3.55
N GLY A 77 3.82 -5.08 4.14
CA GLY A 77 4.37 -5.05 5.50
C GLY A 77 3.39 -5.61 6.54
N GLN A 78 2.12 -5.19 6.49
CA GLN A 78 1.08 -5.69 7.40
C GLN A 78 0.74 -7.17 7.16
N ALA A 79 0.61 -7.59 5.90
CA ALA A 79 0.30 -8.96 5.53
C ALA A 79 1.41 -9.92 5.97
N GLN A 80 2.68 -9.58 5.69
CA GLN A 80 3.81 -10.40 6.10
C GLN A 80 3.96 -10.44 7.61
N TRP A 81 3.79 -9.31 8.30
CA TRP A 81 3.90 -9.28 9.76
C TRP A 81 2.84 -10.17 10.42
N ARG A 82 1.58 -10.05 10.00
CA ARG A 82 0.52 -10.94 10.46
C ARG A 82 0.85 -12.39 10.19
N GLN A 83 1.20 -12.74 8.95
CA GLN A 83 1.44 -14.14 8.56
C GLN A 83 2.59 -14.74 9.38
N SER A 84 3.69 -14.00 9.57
CA SER A 84 4.81 -14.46 10.39
C SER A 84 4.38 -14.75 11.84
N TYR A 85 3.50 -13.94 12.44
CA TYR A 85 3.02 -14.19 13.80
C TYR A 85 2.04 -15.36 13.87
N LEU A 86 1.16 -15.51 12.87
CA LEU A 86 0.29 -16.68 12.74
C LEU A 86 1.12 -17.98 12.67
N ASP A 87 2.17 -17.98 11.84
CA ASP A 87 3.01 -19.16 11.61
C ASP A 87 3.92 -19.48 12.80
N LEU A 88 4.56 -18.46 13.41
CA LEU A 88 5.51 -18.66 14.51
C LEU A 88 4.84 -19.12 15.80
N TYR A 89 3.60 -18.69 16.04
CA TYR A 89 2.93 -18.85 17.33
C TYR A 89 1.61 -19.62 17.27
N ASP A 90 1.26 -20.20 16.11
CA ASP A 90 -0.02 -20.90 15.85
C ASP A 90 -1.24 -20.08 16.29
N MET A 91 -1.15 -18.77 16.08
CA MET A 91 -2.18 -17.84 16.51
C MET A 91 -3.47 -18.05 15.73
N GLN A 92 -4.58 -17.98 16.44
CA GLN A 92 -5.90 -18.03 15.83
C GLN A 92 -6.36 -16.63 15.42
N PRO A 93 -7.33 -16.50 14.49
CA PRO A 93 -7.96 -15.22 14.20
C PRO A 93 -8.47 -14.53 15.46
N ASN A 94 -8.40 -13.19 15.51
CA ASN A 94 -8.83 -12.36 16.64
C ASN A 94 -8.07 -12.57 17.96
N GLN A 95 -7.01 -13.36 17.97
CA GLN A 95 -6.13 -13.47 19.13
C GLN A 95 -5.21 -12.25 19.22
N MET A 96 -5.11 -11.67 20.41
CA MET A 96 -4.18 -10.57 20.69
C MET A 96 -2.92 -11.08 21.37
N VAL A 97 -1.82 -10.38 21.10
CA VAL A 97 -0.48 -10.62 21.58
C VAL A 97 -0.11 -9.54 22.58
N TYR A 98 0.29 -9.93 23.78
CA TYR A 98 0.86 -9.02 24.76
C TYR A 98 2.38 -9.15 24.77
N ALA A 99 3.07 -8.23 24.08
CA ALA A 99 4.51 -8.18 23.94
C ALA A 99 5.12 -7.28 25.02
N THR A 100 5.84 -7.87 25.97
CA THR A 100 6.33 -7.20 27.18
C THR A 100 7.85 -7.17 27.27
N GLN A 101 8.52 -8.21 26.79
CA GLN A 101 9.97 -8.32 26.83
C GLN A 101 10.61 -7.64 25.61
N PHE A 102 11.93 -7.45 25.67
CA PHE A 102 12.68 -6.94 24.54
C PHE A 102 12.62 -7.92 23.35
N THR A 103 12.78 -9.21 23.60
CA THR A 103 12.71 -10.28 22.60
C THR A 103 11.41 -10.27 21.82
N ASP A 104 10.27 -10.16 22.52
CA ASP A 104 8.92 -10.11 21.92
C ASP A 104 8.76 -8.93 20.95
N ARG A 105 9.42 -7.81 21.27
CA ARG A 105 9.33 -6.54 20.53
C ARG A 105 10.41 -6.40 19.47
N SER A 106 11.48 -7.20 19.53
CA SER A 106 12.60 -7.14 18.58
C SER A 106 12.20 -7.50 17.14
N LEU A 107 11.09 -8.24 16.98
CA LEU A 107 10.50 -8.59 15.68
C LEU A 107 9.64 -7.48 15.08
N ILE A 108 9.37 -6.41 15.83
CA ILE A 108 8.50 -5.31 15.42
C ILE A 108 9.36 -4.19 14.83
N LEU A 109 9.06 -3.77 13.60
CA LEU A 109 9.77 -2.68 12.93
C LEU A 109 9.70 -1.40 13.78
N THR A 110 10.86 -0.85 14.14
CA THR A 110 10.98 0.40 14.92
C THR A 110 10.20 0.38 16.25
N ALA A 111 10.21 -0.76 16.95
CA ALA A 111 9.54 -0.92 18.23
C ALA A 111 9.97 0.12 19.27
N ASN A 112 9.06 0.42 20.19
CA ASN A 112 9.38 1.22 21.37
C ASN A 112 9.92 0.31 22.47
N GLU A 113 11.00 0.72 23.14
CA GLU A 113 11.67 -0.09 24.17
C GLU A 113 11.02 0.04 25.56
N SER A 114 10.35 1.16 25.86
CA SER A 114 9.89 1.47 27.23
C SER A 114 8.43 1.07 27.51
N THR A 115 7.59 0.98 26.49
CA THR A 115 6.16 0.66 26.63
C THR A 115 5.82 -0.71 26.02
N PRO A 116 5.12 -1.60 26.76
CA PRO A 116 4.59 -2.83 26.19
C PRO A 116 3.53 -2.57 25.13
N TYR A 117 3.34 -3.55 24.27
CA TYR A 117 2.32 -3.54 23.24
C TYR A 117 1.31 -4.64 23.47
N LEU A 118 0.03 -4.31 23.35
CA LEU A 118 -1.02 -5.28 23.11
C LEU A 118 -1.50 -5.07 21.68
N PHE A 119 -1.34 -6.06 20.80
CA PHE A 119 -1.75 -5.93 19.40
C PHE A 119 -2.37 -7.21 18.86
N GLY A 120 -3.09 -7.11 17.76
CA GLY A 120 -3.64 -8.27 17.08
C GLY A 120 -4.21 -7.92 15.72
N TRP A 121 -4.66 -8.94 15.02
CA TRP A 121 -5.26 -8.80 13.71
C TRP A 121 -6.66 -9.41 13.71
N THR A 122 -7.54 -8.79 12.94
CA THR A 122 -8.85 -9.35 12.60
C THR A 122 -9.05 -9.32 11.09
N ASN A 123 -9.73 -10.34 10.56
CA ASN A 123 -10.26 -10.34 9.21
C ASN A 123 -11.78 -10.28 9.28
N VAL A 124 -12.38 -9.20 8.80
CA VAL A 124 -13.81 -8.95 8.88
C VAL A 124 -14.56 -9.28 7.58
N LYS A 125 -13.93 -10.01 6.65
CA LYS A 125 -14.53 -10.33 5.34
C LYS A 125 -15.86 -11.03 5.50
N ASP A 126 -15.89 -12.10 6.28
CA ASP A 126 -17.08 -12.95 6.39
C ASP A 126 -17.97 -12.56 7.58
N LYS A 127 -17.40 -11.91 8.60
CA LYS A 127 -18.09 -11.54 9.85
C LYS A 127 -17.51 -10.27 10.46
N ALA A 128 -18.37 -9.44 11.06
CA ALA A 128 -17.91 -8.29 11.83
C ALA A 128 -17.16 -8.75 13.10
N ALA A 129 -16.14 -7.98 13.48
CA ALA A 129 -15.41 -8.19 14.73
C ALA A 129 -15.88 -7.19 15.79
N VAL A 130 -15.99 -7.66 17.04
CA VAL A 130 -16.27 -6.83 18.21
C VAL A 130 -14.97 -6.64 18.98
N PHE A 131 -14.64 -5.38 19.23
CA PHE A 131 -13.46 -4.97 19.97
C PHE A 131 -13.87 -4.16 21.21
N GLU A 132 -13.66 -4.74 22.39
CA GLU A 132 -13.94 -4.08 23.67
C GLU A 132 -12.63 -3.54 24.25
N VAL A 133 -12.63 -2.25 24.56
CA VAL A 133 -11.50 -1.55 25.16
C VAL A 133 -11.89 -1.12 26.58
N PRO A 134 -11.17 -1.55 27.62
CA PRO A 134 -11.42 -1.09 28.97
C PRO A 134 -11.08 0.40 29.15
N PRO A 135 -11.69 1.09 30.12
CA PRO A 135 -11.28 2.45 30.48
C PRO A 135 -9.84 2.46 31.00
N GLY A 136 -9.10 3.52 30.68
CA GLY A 136 -7.73 3.70 31.16
C GLY A 136 -6.87 4.55 30.23
N ALA A 137 -5.60 4.75 30.62
CA ALA A 137 -4.59 5.47 29.82
C ALA A 137 -4.04 4.59 28.67
N VAL A 138 -4.95 4.13 27.82
CA VAL A 138 -4.68 3.35 26.61
C VAL A 138 -4.42 4.29 25.45
N ILE A 139 -3.25 4.18 24.82
CA ILE A 139 -2.97 4.84 23.54
C ILE A 139 -3.23 3.80 22.44
N GLY A 140 -4.40 3.88 21.82
CA GLY A 140 -4.89 2.91 20.85
C GLY A 140 -4.80 3.42 19.41
N LEU A 141 -4.38 2.55 18.50
CA LEU A 141 -4.38 2.78 17.07
C LEU A 141 -4.96 1.53 16.41
N GLY A 142 -6.09 1.70 15.73
CA GLY A 142 -6.57 0.73 14.75
C GLY A 142 -6.16 1.21 13.37
N ILE A 143 -5.76 0.31 12.47
CA ILE A 143 -5.54 0.65 11.07
C ILE A 143 -6.03 -0.46 10.16
N ASP A 144 -6.46 -0.06 8.97
CA ASP A 144 -6.57 -1.01 7.87
C ASP A 144 -5.18 -1.43 7.34
N PHE A 145 -5.12 -2.39 6.42
CA PHE A 145 -3.83 -2.87 5.91
C PHE A 145 -3.07 -1.85 5.05
N TRP A 146 -3.72 -0.77 4.60
CA TRP A 146 -3.04 0.37 3.98
C TRP A 146 -2.48 1.36 5.01
N GLN A 147 -2.56 1.01 6.30
CA GLN A 147 -2.11 1.79 7.45
C GLN A 147 -2.87 3.11 7.65
N ARG A 148 -4.16 3.14 7.29
CA ARG A 148 -5.04 4.30 7.51
C ARG A 148 -5.77 4.16 8.85
N GLY A 149 -5.82 5.25 9.62
CA GLY A 149 -6.27 5.28 11.01
C GLY A 149 -7.75 4.99 11.24
N LEU A 150 -8.01 4.22 12.30
CA LEU A 150 -9.29 3.82 12.90
C LEU A 150 -9.16 3.95 14.43
N ASP A 151 -8.76 5.13 14.90
CA ASP A 151 -8.24 5.36 16.25
C ASP A 151 -9.22 5.05 17.41
N TYR A 152 -8.65 4.63 18.55
CA TYR A 152 -9.37 4.36 19.80
C TYR A 152 -8.52 4.72 21.04
N GLY A 153 -9.05 4.53 22.25
CA GLY A 153 -8.34 4.88 23.48
C GLY A 153 -8.33 6.40 23.76
N LEU A 154 -7.22 6.90 24.31
CA LEU A 154 -7.09 8.27 24.83
C LEU A 154 -7.25 9.35 23.77
N PHE A 155 -6.64 9.15 22.59
CA PHE A 155 -6.76 10.06 21.45
C PHE A 155 -7.90 9.66 20.49
N GLY A 156 -8.56 8.54 20.78
CA GLY A 156 -9.74 8.11 20.07
C GLY A 156 -11.00 8.84 20.55
N PRO A 157 -12.12 8.60 19.88
CA PRO A 157 -13.30 9.43 20.08
C PRO A 157 -14.11 9.15 21.36
N ASN A 158 -13.66 8.21 22.20
CA ASN A 158 -14.16 8.01 23.58
C ASN A 158 -13.21 8.57 24.66
N ALA A 159 -12.10 9.23 24.28
CA ALA A 159 -11.17 9.92 25.18
C ALA A 159 -10.73 9.08 26.40
N GLY A 160 -10.38 7.82 26.19
CA GLY A 160 -9.89 6.91 27.25
C GLY A 160 -10.96 6.33 28.17
N LYS A 161 -12.25 6.64 27.97
CA LYS A 161 -13.37 6.08 28.77
C LYS A 161 -13.69 4.62 28.46
N GLY A 162 -12.93 3.98 27.58
CA GLY A 162 -13.21 2.64 27.05
C GLY A 162 -14.40 2.63 26.09
N GLY A 163 -14.91 1.43 25.80
CA GLY A 163 -16.11 1.24 24.99
C GLY A 163 -16.06 -0.03 24.13
N THR A 164 -17.06 -0.14 23.26
CA THR A 164 -17.19 -1.26 22.31
C THR A 164 -17.14 -0.71 20.90
N TRP A 165 -16.38 -1.38 20.04
CA TRP A 165 -16.29 -1.11 18.62
C TRP A 165 -16.77 -2.31 17.83
N VAL A 166 -17.60 -2.09 16.82
CA VAL A 166 -17.97 -3.08 15.81
C VAL A 166 -17.22 -2.72 14.54
N ILE A 167 -16.29 -3.59 14.16
CA ILE A 167 -15.40 -3.40 13.02
C ILE A 167 -15.95 -4.20 11.85
N THR A 168 -16.10 -3.50 10.72
CA THR A 168 -16.60 -4.04 9.45
C THR A 168 -15.64 -3.67 8.33
N GLY A 169 -15.80 -4.29 7.17
CA GLY A 169 -15.00 -4.05 5.97
C GLY A 169 -15.86 -4.10 4.71
N PRO A 170 -15.25 -3.88 3.54
CA PRO A 170 -15.98 -3.73 2.27
C PRO A 170 -16.77 -4.97 1.85
N GLU A 171 -16.39 -6.16 2.32
CA GLU A 171 -17.07 -7.41 2.00
C GLU A 171 -17.91 -7.97 3.16
N THR A 172 -17.96 -7.30 4.33
CA THR A 172 -18.69 -7.82 5.50
C THR A 172 -20.19 -7.93 5.20
N PRO A 173 -20.81 -9.13 5.33
CA PRO A 173 -22.24 -9.29 5.12
C PRO A 173 -23.05 -8.52 6.16
N GLN A 174 -24.07 -7.77 5.74
CA GLN A 174 -24.93 -6.99 6.65
C GLN A 174 -25.58 -7.85 7.75
N SER A 175 -25.90 -9.12 7.45
CA SER A 175 -26.47 -10.07 8.41
C SER A 175 -25.49 -10.51 9.50
N GLU A 176 -24.19 -10.32 9.29
CA GLU A 176 -23.13 -10.70 10.22
C GLU A 176 -22.62 -9.49 11.04
N ILE A 177 -23.30 -8.34 10.94
CA ILE A 177 -23.02 -7.14 11.72
C ILE A 177 -23.95 -7.10 12.94
N PRO A 178 -23.46 -7.30 14.18
CA PRO A 178 -24.30 -7.24 15.37
C PRO A 178 -24.69 -5.79 15.69
N TYR A 179 -25.92 -5.62 16.17
CA TYR A 179 -26.30 -4.40 16.87
C TYR A 179 -25.91 -4.51 18.34
N ILE A 180 -25.04 -3.61 18.80
CA ILE A 180 -24.65 -3.50 20.20
C ILE A 180 -24.93 -2.06 20.63
N GLU A 181 -25.79 -1.91 21.65
CA GLU A 181 -26.15 -0.59 22.16
C GLU A 181 -24.92 0.15 22.68
N GLY A 182 -24.77 1.43 22.27
CA GLY A 182 -23.63 2.27 22.66
C GLY A 182 -22.30 1.91 21.98
N ALA A 183 -22.24 0.89 21.12
CA ALA A 183 -21.04 0.58 20.37
C ALA A 183 -20.80 1.59 19.23
N ARG A 184 -19.52 1.76 18.89
CA ARG A 184 -19.10 2.54 17.73
C ARG A 184 -18.90 1.63 16.54
N PHE A 185 -19.55 1.96 15.43
CA PHE A 185 -19.39 1.23 14.18
C PHE A 185 -18.26 1.86 13.38
N ILE A 186 -17.27 1.05 13.03
CA ILE A 186 -16.14 1.45 12.21
C ILE A 186 -16.11 0.58 10.96
N GLU A 187 -16.01 1.24 9.82
CA GLU A 187 -15.84 0.60 8.52
C GLU A 187 -14.38 0.77 8.07
N SER A 188 -13.66 -0.34 8.03
CA SER A 188 -12.33 -0.42 7.43
C SER A 188 -12.46 -0.45 5.91
N GLN A 189 -11.55 0.19 5.20
CA GLN A 189 -11.50 0.12 3.73
C GLN A 189 -10.82 -1.17 3.21
N THR A 190 -10.37 -2.05 4.10
CA THR A 190 -9.90 -3.40 3.77
C THR A 190 -10.48 -4.42 4.74
N ASN A 191 -10.57 -5.69 4.34
CA ASN A 191 -11.09 -6.71 5.26
C ASN A 191 -10.14 -7.03 6.42
N ASN A 192 -8.87 -6.64 6.34
CA ASN A 192 -7.91 -6.94 7.39
C ASN A 192 -7.62 -5.66 8.19
N VAL A 193 -7.70 -5.77 9.51
CA VAL A 193 -7.45 -4.67 10.42
C VAL A 193 -6.39 -5.10 11.42
N TRP A 194 -5.45 -4.20 11.69
CA TRP A 194 -4.50 -4.32 12.78
C TRP A 194 -4.88 -3.37 13.90
N LEU A 195 -4.87 -3.89 15.13
CA LEU A 195 -5.20 -3.14 16.34
C LEU A 195 -3.98 -3.16 17.23
N VAL A 196 -3.57 -2.01 17.75
CA VAL A 196 -2.45 -1.90 18.68
C VAL A 196 -2.76 -0.90 19.80
N SER A 197 -2.43 -1.31 21.01
CA SER A 197 -2.55 -0.52 22.22
C SER A 197 -1.17 -0.42 22.88
N ARG A 198 -0.73 0.81 23.13
CA ARG A 198 0.34 1.09 24.09
C ARG A 198 -0.29 1.47 25.43
N LEU A 199 0.28 0.95 26.51
CA LEU A 199 -0.24 1.13 27.86
C LEU A 199 0.71 2.04 28.65
N SER A 200 0.37 3.33 28.72
CA SER A 200 1.19 4.35 29.38
C SER A 200 0.83 4.47 30.86
N MET A 201 0.98 3.37 31.61
CA MET A 201 0.62 3.27 33.04
C MET A 201 1.60 2.38 33.82
N PRO A 202 1.63 2.48 35.18
CA PRO A 202 2.44 1.61 36.02
C PRO A 202 2.16 0.12 35.80
N ALA A 203 3.17 -0.74 36.02
CA ALA A 203 3.09 -2.16 35.66
C ALA A 203 1.89 -2.91 36.30
N GLY A 204 1.58 -2.66 37.57
CA GLY A 204 0.46 -3.34 38.24
C GLY A 204 -0.92 -2.98 37.68
N GLU A 205 -1.13 -1.72 37.26
CA GLU A 205 -2.38 -1.27 36.64
C GLU A 205 -2.51 -1.80 35.20
N ARG A 206 -1.37 -1.92 34.52
CA ARG A 206 -1.27 -2.36 33.13
C ARG A 206 -1.85 -3.73 32.90
N ASP A 207 -1.49 -4.72 33.70
CA ASP A 207 -1.89 -6.10 33.48
C ASP A 207 -3.40 -6.28 33.72
N GLN A 208 -3.97 -5.53 34.66
CA GLN A 208 -5.41 -5.47 34.85
C GLN A 208 -6.11 -4.89 33.62
N VAL A 209 -5.62 -3.78 33.08
CA VAL A 209 -6.17 -3.17 31.86
C VAL A 209 -6.04 -4.12 30.67
N VAL A 210 -4.91 -4.81 30.48
CA VAL A 210 -4.72 -5.79 29.40
C VAL A 210 -5.75 -6.91 29.46
N SER A 211 -6.03 -7.44 30.66
CA SER A 211 -7.01 -8.52 30.84
C SER A 211 -8.45 -8.12 30.48
N GLY A 212 -8.75 -6.81 30.44
CA GLY A 212 -10.06 -6.28 30.08
C GLY A 212 -10.28 -6.12 28.57
N PHE A 213 -9.23 -6.19 27.75
CA PHE A 213 -9.39 -6.13 26.30
C PHE A 213 -10.00 -7.41 25.76
N LYS A 214 -10.88 -7.28 24.77
CA LYS A 214 -11.44 -8.42 24.06
C LYS A 214 -11.54 -8.14 22.58
N LEU A 215 -11.23 -9.15 21.78
CA LEU A 215 -11.41 -9.15 20.33
C LEU A 215 -12.01 -10.49 19.93
N TYR A 216 -13.13 -10.48 19.22
CA TYR A 216 -13.88 -11.69 18.86
C TYR A 216 -14.83 -11.45 17.69
N TYR A 217 -15.24 -12.50 16.98
CA TYR A 217 -16.33 -12.37 16.01
C TYR A 217 -17.67 -12.40 16.70
N ASN A 218 -18.68 -11.82 16.06
CA ASN A 218 -20.05 -11.92 16.55
C ASN A 218 -20.46 -13.39 16.83
N GLY A 219 -21.04 -13.63 18.02
CA GLY A 219 -21.45 -14.96 18.46
C GLY A 219 -20.32 -15.85 19.01
N GLU A 220 -19.05 -15.43 18.94
CA GLU A 220 -17.95 -16.15 19.57
C GLU A 220 -17.74 -15.71 21.02
N THR A 221 -17.18 -16.62 21.82
CA THR A 221 -16.74 -16.26 23.17
C THR A 221 -15.46 -15.40 23.08
N PRO A 222 -15.40 -14.26 23.77
CA PRO A 222 -14.21 -13.43 23.84
C PRO A 222 -12.97 -14.21 24.26
N ARG A 223 -11.86 -14.00 23.55
CA ARG A 223 -10.57 -14.62 23.88
C ARG A 223 -9.65 -13.61 24.57
N ALA A 224 -8.93 -14.09 25.58
CA ALA A 224 -7.94 -13.28 26.28
C ALA A 224 -6.69 -13.08 25.43
N ALA A 225 -5.94 -12.01 25.74
CA ALA A 225 -4.62 -11.79 25.18
C ALA A 225 -3.68 -12.95 25.54
N THR A 226 -2.85 -13.35 24.59
CA THR A 226 -1.81 -14.37 24.77
C THR A 226 -0.47 -13.68 24.93
N ILE A 227 0.29 -14.09 25.93
CA ILE A 227 1.69 -13.70 26.07
C ILE A 227 2.48 -14.63 25.16
N ILE A 228 3.22 -14.04 24.21
CA ILE A 228 4.16 -14.81 23.40
C ILE A 228 5.44 -15.08 24.23
N PRO A 229 6.00 -16.29 24.12
CA PRO A 229 7.25 -16.66 24.79
C PRO A 229 8.48 -15.97 24.18
#